data_AF-A0A0Q7FGY4-F1
#
_entry.id   AF-A0A0Q7FGY4-F1
#
_cell.length_a   1.000
_cell.length_b   1.000
_cell.length_c   1.000
_cell.angle_alpha   90.00
_cell.angle_beta   90.00
_cell.angle_gamma   90.00
#
_symmetry.space_group_name_H-M   'P 1'
#
loop_
_entity.id
_entity.type
_entity.pdbx_description
1 polymer ?
#
loop_
_entity_poly.entity_id
_entity_poly.type
_entity_poly.pdbx_seq_one_letter_code
_entity_poly.pdbx_strand_id
1 'polypeptide(L)'
;MKKSKLFILGIALLTLFMISCHNKRNKLVNSWKITAVEPKMPLSDSAKTAILKNGMLTFTEDGHVTGYLQSEITDGTYALTKKGKSLVIKDETGTPYPCESSITDDQLILDSREMKLTFKKI
;
A
#
# COMPACT_ATOMS: atom_id res chain seq x y z
N MET A 1 6.35 10.50 -60.61
CA MET A 1 6.66 9.71 -59.39
C MET A 1 7.45 10.60 -58.43
N LYS A 2 6.82 11.12 -57.37
CA LYS A 2 7.46 11.99 -56.36
C LYS A 2 7.84 11.13 -55.14
N LYS A 3 9.13 11.09 -54.78
CA LYS A 3 9.66 10.25 -53.70
C LYS A 3 9.43 10.86 -52.32
N SER A 4 9.13 10.00 -51.35
CA SER A 4 8.61 10.25 -50.01
C SER A 4 9.39 11.24 -49.14
N LYS A 5 8.63 12.17 -48.53
CA LYS A 5 8.90 12.71 -47.19
C LYS A 5 8.61 11.61 -46.15
N LEU A 6 9.23 11.71 -44.96
CA LEU A 6 8.98 10.96 -43.70
C LEU A 6 10.15 10.07 -43.29
N PHE A 7 11.19 10.64 -42.67
CA PHE A 7 12.11 9.87 -41.81
C PHE A 7 12.84 10.75 -40.77
N ILE A 8 12.18 11.79 -40.23
CA ILE A 8 12.72 12.58 -39.11
C ILE A 8 11.56 12.92 -38.16
N LEU A 9 10.99 11.90 -37.50
CA LEU A 9 9.95 12.08 -36.48
C LEU A 9 9.83 10.84 -35.56
N GLY A 10 10.94 10.13 -35.34
CA GLY A 10 10.95 8.84 -34.62
C GLY A 10 11.68 8.79 -33.29
N ILE A 11 12.41 9.84 -32.88
CA ILE A 11 13.31 9.77 -31.70
C ILE A 11 12.91 10.76 -30.59
N ALA A 12 11.91 11.62 -30.81
CA ALA A 12 11.46 12.58 -29.78
C ALA A 12 10.41 12.02 -28.80
N LEU A 13 9.99 10.76 -28.93
CA LEU A 13 8.90 10.17 -28.13
C LEU A 13 9.36 9.25 -26.99
N LEU A 14 10.67 9.11 -26.75
CA LEU A 14 11.23 8.22 -25.73
C LEU A 14 11.55 8.93 -24.40
N THR A 15 11.43 10.25 -24.31
CA THR A 15 11.76 11.02 -23.10
C THR A 15 10.57 11.29 -22.19
N LEU A 16 9.34 10.94 -22.59
CA LEU A 16 8.13 11.17 -21.79
C LEU A 16 7.85 10.10 -20.72
N PHE A 17 8.55 8.97 -20.72
CA PHE A 17 8.35 7.92 -19.71
C PHE A 17 9.20 8.07 -18.44
N MET A 18 10.12 9.03 -18.37
CA MET A 18 11.05 9.16 -17.23
C MET A 18 10.72 10.30 -16.24
N ILE A 19 9.52 10.90 -16.28
CA ILE A 19 9.16 12.03 -15.41
C ILE A 19 7.93 11.78 -14.53
N SER A 20 7.55 10.52 -14.26
CA SER A 20 6.53 10.22 -13.24
C SER A 20 7.08 9.57 -11.96
N CYS A 21 8.39 9.36 -11.85
CA CYS A 21 9.01 8.80 -10.64
C CYS A 21 10.06 9.75 -10.11
N HIS A 22 9.66 10.86 -9.50
CA HIS A 22 10.54 11.57 -8.57
C HIS A 22 9.74 12.37 -7.53
N ASN A 23 10.01 12.03 -6.27
CA ASN A 23 10.17 12.96 -5.15
C ASN A 23 8.96 13.33 -4.28
N LYS A 24 8.07 12.37 -4.03
CA LYS A 24 7.58 12.21 -2.65
C LYS A 24 7.93 10.80 -2.19
N ARG A 25 9.05 10.71 -1.47
CA ARG A 25 9.47 9.52 -0.71
C ARG A 25 8.20 8.95 -0.07
N ASN A 26 7.75 7.80 -0.57
CA ASN A 26 6.47 7.24 -0.18
C ASN A 26 6.56 6.94 1.32
N LYS A 27 5.88 7.74 2.15
CA LYS A 27 5.98 7.67 3.61
C LYS A 27 5.65 6.28 4.15
N LEU A 28 4.97 5.48 3.35
CA LEU A 28 4.54 4.12 3.63
C LEU A 28 5.63 3.07 3.43
N VAL A 29 6.65 3.31 2.59
CA VAL A 29 7.71 2.32 2.30
C VAL A 29 8.53 2.10 3.56
N ASN A 30 8.15 1.05 4.28
CA ASN A 30 8.85 0.44 5.41
C ASN A 30 8.05 -0.80 5.86
N SER A 31 8.55 -1.47 6.89
CA SER A 31 7.76 -2.38 7.71
C SER A 31 7.02 -1.64 8.82
N TRP A 32 5.83 -2.13 9.14
CA TRP A 32 4.89 -1.55 10.08
C TRP A 32 4.32 -2.66 10.96
N LYS A 33 4.47 -2.53 12.28
CA LYS A 33 3.99 -3.53 13.25
C LYS A 33 2.72 -3.05 13.95
N ILE A 34 1.74 -3.93 14.10
CA ILE A 34 0.53 -3.62 14.88
C ILE A 34 0.91 -3.41 16.35
N THR A 35 0.54 -2.27 16.90
CA THR A 35 0.75 -1.93 18.31
C THR A 35 -0.55 -1.80 19.10
N ALA A 36 -1.68 -1.58 18.41
CA ALA A 36 -2.99 -1.53 19.05
C ALA A 36 -4.08 -2.13 18.16
N VAL A 37 -5.01 -2.82 18.81
CA VAL A 37 -6.22 -3.40 18.21
C VAL A 37 -7.42 -2.91 19.00
N GLU A 38 -8.27 -2.12 18.35
CA GLU A 38 -9.50 -1.56 18.89
C GLU A 38 -10.69 -2.28 18.21
N PRO A 39 -11.22 -3.36 18.79
CA PRO A 39 -12.33 -4.10 18.19
C PRO A 39 -13.63 -3.28 18.21
N LYS A 40 -14.34 -3.25 17.08
CA LYS A 40 -15.70 -2.68 16.96
C LYS A 40 -16.80 -3.76 16.97
N MET A 41 -16.39 -5.01 16.77
CA MET A 41 -17.21 -6.22 16.91
C MET A 41 -16.57 -7.15 17.95
N PRO A 42 -17.32 -8.12 18.52
CA PRO A 42 -16.75 -9.09 19.45
C PRO A 42 -15.55 -9.81 18.84
N LEU A 43 -14.39 -9.66 19.49
CA LEU A 43 -13.13 -10.30 19.12
C LEU A 43 -12.62 -11.08 20.33
N SER A 44 -12.25 -12.35 20.15
CA SER A 44 -11.71 -13.15 21.24
C SER A 44 -10.32 -12.66 21.65
N ASP A 45 -9.97 -12.82 22.93
CA ASP A 45 -8.64 -12.44 23.43
C ASP A 45 -7.50 -13.18 22.71
N SER A 46 -7.75 -14.44 22.34
CA SER A 46 -6.82 -15.25 21.55
C SER A 46 -6.56 -14.64 20.18
N ALA A 47 -7.62 -14.26 19.45
CA ALA A 47 -7.50 -13.61 18.15
C ALA A 47 -6.80 -12.25 18.26
N LYS A 48 -7.16 -11.44 19.26
CA LYS A 48 -6.50 -10.16 19.53
C LYS A 48 -4.99 -10.33 19.80
N THR A 49 -4.63 -11.34 20.58
CA THR A 49 -3.23 -11.66 20.90
C THR A 49 -2.47 -12.12 19.65
N ALA A 50 -3.09 -12.96 18.81
CA ALA A 50 -2.49 -13.40 17.56
C ALA A 50 -2.22 -12.22 16.60
N ILE A 51 -3.19 -11.31 16.45
CA ILE A 51 -3.04 -10.09 15.63
C ILE A 51 -1.93 -9.20 16.17
N LEU A 52 -1.86 -8.95 17.48
CA LEU A 52 -0.79 -8.14 18.08
C LEU A 52 0.60 -8.78 17.94
N LYS A 53 0.68 -10.11 18.00
CA LYS A 53 1.95 -10.85 17.94
C LYS A 53 2.48 -10.92 16.51
N ASN A 54 1.62 -11.25 15.56
CA ASN A 54 2.00 -11.57 14.17
C ASN A 54 1.74 -10.41 13.21
N GLY A 55 0.89 -9.47 13.59
CA GLY A 55 0.43 -8.38 12.74
C GLY A 55 1.55 -7.44 12.32
N MET A 56 1.89 -7.50 11.04
CA MET A 56 2.94 -6.70 10.43
C MET A 56 2.62 -6.51 8.94
N LEU A 57 2.93 -5.35 8.39
CA LEU A 57 2.86 -5.09 6.95
C LEU A 57 4.18 -4.49 6.48
N THR A 58 4.70 -4.96 5.36
CA THR A 58 5.89 -4.40 4.72
C THR A 58 5.51 -3.89 3.35
N PHE A 59 5.73 -2.60 3.10
CA PHE A 59 5.45 -1.95 1.82
C PHE A 59 6.77 -1.66 1.11
N THR A 60 6.85 -2.03 -0.16
CA THR A 60 8.04 -1.87 -0.99
C THR A 60 7.85 -0.77 -2.04
N GLU A 61 8.96 -0.28 -2.59
CA GLU A 61 8.95 0.85 -3.53
C GLU A 61 8.27 0.52 -4.87
N ASP A 62 8.24 -0.75 -5.24
CA ASP A 62 7.61 -1.30 -6.45
C ASP A 62 6.08 -1.44 -6.34
N GLY A 63 5.48 -1.09 -5.20
CA GLY A 63 4.03 -1.14 -5.01
C GLY A 63 3.50 -2.45 -4.44
N HIS A 64 4.37 -3.34 -3.96
CA HIS A 64 3.97 -4.58 -3.30
C HIS A 64 3.83 -4.42 -1.78
N VAL A 65 3.00 -5.28 -1.19
CA VAL A 65 2.81 -5.38 0.25
C VAL A 65 2.75 -6.83 0.69
N THR A 66 3.46 -7.15 1.76
CA THR A 66 3.45 -8.48 2.38
C THR A 66 3.25 -8.38 3.88
N GLY A 67 2.78 -9.45 4.52
CA GLY A 67 2.67 -9.55 5.97
C GLY A 67 1.40 -10.23 6.45
N TYR A 68 0.87 -9.78 7.59
CA TYR A 68 -0.27 -10.40 8.26
C TYR A 68 -1.18 -9.35 8.89
N LEU A 69 -2.49 -9.45 8.60
CA LEU A 69 -3.54 -8.66 9.25
C LEU A 69 -4.52 -9.59 10.00
N GLN A 70 -5.34 -10.29 9.23
CA GLN A 70 -6.23 -11.37 9.68
C GLN A 70 -5.83 -12.68 8.98
N SER A 71 -5.49 -12.56 7.70
CA SER A 71 -4.81 -13.55 6.89
C SER A 71 -3.41 -13.06 6.52
N GLU A 72 -2.59 -14.00 6.08
CA GLU A 72 -1.31 -13.70 5.45
C GLU A 72 -1.54 -13.05 4.08
N ILE A 73 -0.70 -12.07 3.75
CA ILE A 73 -0.60 -11.42 2.45
C ILE A 73 0.80 -11.73 1.95
N THR A 74 0.91 -12.59 0.94
CA THR A 74 2.20 -13.06 0.43
C THR A 74 2.71 -12.24 -0.74
N ASP A 75 1.80 -11.74 -1.58
CA ASP A 75 2.12 -10.90 -2.75
C ASP A 75 0.97 -9.93 -3.05
N GLY A 76 0.63 -9.12 -2.05
CA GLY A 76 -0.38 -8.09 -2.20
C GLY A 76 0.15 -6.88 -2.96
N THR A 77 -0.77 -6.01 -3.39
CA THR A 77 -0.43 -4.71 -3.99
C THR A 77 -1.04 -3.58 -3.19
N TYR A 78 -0.41 -2.41 -3.24
CA TYR A 78 -0.95 -1.23 -2.59
C TYR A 78 -0.90 0.01 -3.48
N ALA A 79 -1.84 0.91 -3.25
CA ALA A 79 -1.90 2.19 -3.93
C ALA A 79 -2.23 3.31 -2.94
N LEU A 80 -1.50 4.41 -3.09
CA LEU A 80 -1.80 5.65 -2.40
C LEU A 80 -2.74 6.52 -3.24
N THR A 81 -3.92 6.80 -2.70
CA THR A 81 -4.95 7.65 -3.31
C THR A 81 -5.09 8.97 -2.56
N LYS A 82 -5.95 9.87 -3.06
CA LYS A 82 -6.25 11.18 -2.43
C LYS A 82 -4.99 11.98 -2.05
N LYS A 83 -4.01 12.03 -2.97
CA LYS A 83 -2.71 12.70 -2.79
C LYS A 83 -1.84 12.11 -1.65
N GLY A 84 -1.89 10.78 -1.46
CA GLY A 84 -1.08 10.10 -0.44
C GLY A 84 -1.68 10.07 0.95
N LYS A 85 -2.96 10.43 1.08
CA LYS A 85 -3.67 10.44 2.37
C LYS A 85 -4.46 9.17 2.64
N SER A 86 -4.71 8.36 1.61
CA SER A 86 -5.48 7.13 1.73
C SER A 86 -4.73 6.00 1.05
N LEU A 87 -4.68 4.87 1.71
CA LEU A 87 -4.10 3.60 1.30
C LEU A 87 -5.21 2.64 0.88
N VAL A 88 -5.03 2.02 -0.29
CA VAL A 88 -5.77 0.84 -0.73
C VAL A 88 -4.80 -0.32 -0.74
N ILE A 89 -5.08 -1.37 0.04
CA ILE A 89 -4.35 -2.64 0.02
C ILE A 89 -5.22 -3.65 -0.72
N LYS A 90 -4.59 -4.48 -1.56
CA LYS A 90 -5.21 -5.62 -2.19
C LYS A 90 -4.39 -6.87 -1.88
N ASP A 91 -5.07 -7.99 -1.70
CA ASP A 91 -4.42 -9.30 -1.62
C ASP A 91 -3.90 -9.76 -2.98
N GLU A 92 -3.32 -10.96 -3.03
CA GLU A 92 -2.77 -11.59 -4.23
C GLU A 92 -3.82 -11.84 -5.32
N THR A 93 -5.11 -11.91 -4.96
CA THR A 93 -6.23 -12.06 -5.91
C THR A 93 -6.71 -10.71 -6.45
N GLY A 94 -6.18 -9.61 -5.91
CA GLY A 94 -6.61 -8.25 -6.23
C GLY A 94 -7.82 -7.78 -5.41
N THR A 95 -8.26 -8.55 -4.40
CA THR A 95 -9.39 -8.21 -3.55
C THR A 95 -8.99 -7.10 -2.58
N PRO A 96 -9.69 -5.93 -2.59
CA PRO A 96 -9.35 -4.83 -1.69
C PRO A 96 -9.66 -5.16 -0.24
N TYR A 97 -8.75 -4.82 0.68
CA TYR A 97 -9.01 -4.84 2.10
C TYR A 97 -9.91 -3.64 2.49
N PRO A 98 -11.16 -3.87 2.96
CA PRO A 98 -12.13 -2.81 3.16
C PRO A 98 -11.84 -2.02 4.45
N CYS A 99 -11.07 -0.94 4.31
CA CYS A 99 -10.75 -0.04 5.40
C CYS A 99 -10.63 1.41 4.94
N GLU A 100 -10.89 2.33 5.86
CA GLU A 100 -10.36 3.68 5.77
C GLU A 100 -8.95 3.69 6.34
N SER A 101 -8.12 4.61 5.87
CA SER A 101 -6.72 4.66 6.25
C SER A 101 -6.24 6.07 6.49
N SER A 102 -5.37 6.20 7.49
CA SER A 102 -4.66 7.42 7.83
C SER A 102 -3.17 7.12 7.95
N ILE A 103 -2.34 7.95 7.33
CA ILE A 103 -0.89 7.74 7.22
C ILE A 103 -0.19 8.99 7.73
N THR A 104 0.63 8.84 8.76
CA THR A 104 1.60 9.84 9.24
C THR A 104 3.03 9.34 8.97
N ASP A 105 4.04 10.06 9.47
CA ASP A 105 5.43 9.67 9.28
C ASP A 105 5.82 8.41 10.09
N ASP A 106 5.16 8.20 11.23
CA ASP A 106 5.44 7.19 12.25
C ASP A 106 4.29 6.19 12.49
N GLN A 107 3.07 6.53 12.07
CA GLN A 107 1.87 5.73 12.29
C GLN A 107 1.08 5.47 11.01
N LEU A 108 0.57 4.25 10.92
CA LEU A 108 -0.45 3.85 9.95
C LEU A 108 -1.67 3.40 10.76
N ILE A 109 -2.84 3.88 10.38
CA ILE A 109 -4.11 3.47 10.97
C ILE A 109 -4.94 2.85 9.86
N LEU A 110 -5.43 1.62 10.07
CA LEU A 110 -6.43 0.97 9.23
C LEU A 110 -7.71 0.85 10.05
N ASP A 111 -8.73 1.56 9.62
CA ASP A 111 -10.02 1.58 10.29
C ASP A 111 -11.06 0.83 9.45
N SER A 112 -11.38 -0.40 9.84
CA SER A 112 -12.41 -1.21 9.18
C SER A 112 -13.73 -1.15 9.94
N ARG A 113 -14.75 -1.84 9.40
CA ARG A 113 -16.02 -2.03 10.10
C ARG A 113 -15.88 -2.90 11.35
N GLU A 114 -14.95 -3.85 11.34
CA GLU A 114 -14.79 -4.87 12.39
C GLU A 114 -13.87 -4.40 13.50
N MET A 115 -12.81 -3.66 13.16
CA MET A 115 -11.78 -3.22 14.09
C MET A 115 -10.97 -2.07 13.53
N LYS A 116 -10.34 -1.32 14.43
CA LYS A 116 -9.32 -0.34 14.10
C LYS A 116 -7.96 -0.87 14.53
N LEU A 117 -7.02 -0.84 13.59
CA LEU A 117 -5.65 -1.30 13.77
C LEU A 117 -4.71 -0.10 13.71
N THR A 118 -3.84 0.02 14.70
CA THR A 118 -2.77 1.02 14.72
C THR A 118 -1.43 0.33 14.57
N PHE A 119 -0.64 0.81 13.63
CA PHE A 119 0.68 0.31 13.32
C PHE A 119 1.72 1.38 13.61
N LYS A 120 2.90 0.96 14.07
CA LYS A 120 4.09 1.79 14.12
C LYS A 120 5.11 1.31 13.11
N LYS A 121 5.77 2.28 12.48
CA LYS A 121 6.93 2.03 11.63
C LYS A 121 8.05 1.38 12.44
N ILE A 122 8.67 0.34 11.89
CA ILE A 122 9.86 -0.33 12.45
C ILE A 122 11.09 -0.12 11.58
#